data_AF-A0A7U4QIV4-F1
#
_entry.id   AF-A0A7U4QIV4-F1
#
_cell.length_a   1.000
_cell.length_b   1.000
_cell.length_c   1.000
_cell.angle_alpha   90.00
_cell.angle_beta   90.00
_cell.angle_gamma   90.00
#
_symmetry.space_group_name_H-M   'P 1'
#
loop_
_entity.id
_entity.type
_entity.pdbx_description
1 polymer ?
#
loop_
_entity_poly.entity_id
_entity_poly.type
_entity_poly.pdbx_seq_one_letter_code
_entity_poly.pdbx_strand_id
1 'polypeptide(L)' 'MEQKEIDLISKLINKDQELKKLWEEHLELEEKIEEYNKRVYLTPEEELEKNRLKKIKLAGKDKILAILKKYKREMGI' A
#
# COMPACT_ATOMS: atom_id res chain seq x y z
N MET A 1 1.11 -1.24 -8.20
CA MET A 1 2.59 -1.22 -8.14
C MET A 1 3.10 -1.99 -9.34
N GLU A 2 4.31 -1.72 -9.80
CA GLU A 2 4.97 -2.55 -10.80
C GLU A 2 5.38 -3.89 -10.19
N GLN A 3 5.40 -4.95 -10.99
CA GLN A 3 5.75 -6.30 -10.53
C GLN A 3 7.13 -6.36 -9.84
N LYS A 4 8.07 -5.52 -10.29
CA LYS A 4 9.42 -5.40 -9.71
C LYS A 4 9.40 -4.88 -8.27
N GLU A 5 8.46 -3.98 -7.95
CA GLU A 5 8.30 -3.44 -6.61
C GLU A 5 7.75 -4.51 -5.68
N ILE A 6 6.78 -5.29 -6.15
CA ILE A 6 6.17 -6.39 -5.39
C ILE A 6 7.21 -7.47 -5.08
N ASP A 7 8.02 -7.89 -6.06
CA ASP A 7 9.10 -8.86 -5.84
C ASP A 7 10.12 -8.36 -4.80
N LEU A 8 10.48 -7.08 -4.88
CA LEU A 8 11.40 -6.47 -3.93
C LEU A 8 10.79 -6.38 -2.51
N ILE A 9 9.52 -6.02 -2.42
CA ILE A 9 8.76 -6.04 -1.16
C ILE A 9 8.75 -7.45 -0.57
N SER A 10 8.43 -8.49 -1.35
CA SER A 10 8.42 -9.88 -0.89
C SER A 10 9.78 -10.40 -0.41
N LYS A 11 10.88 -9.85 -0.92
CA LYS A 11 12.24 -10.15 -0.44
C LYS A 11 12.58 -9.38 0.84
N LEU A 12 12.17 -8.12 0.93
CA LEU A 12 12.51 -7.22 2.02
C LEU A 12 11.56 -7.33 3.22
N ILE A 13 10.31 -7.76 3.04
CA ILE A 13 9.29 -7.97 4.10
C ILE A 13 9.76 -8.90 5.22
N ASN A 14 10.65 -9.85 4.91
CA ASN A 14 11.25 -10.75 5.89
C ASN A 14 12.40 -10.10 6.66
N LYS A 15 13.03 -9.05 6.11
CA LYS A 15 14.16 -8.35 6.71
C LYS A 15 13.75 -7.06 7.40
N ASP A 16 12.73 -6.38 6.87
CA ASP A 16 12.27 -5.08 7.30
C ASP A 16 10.83 -5.17 7.82
N GLN A 17 10.69 -5.10 9.13
CA GLN A 17 9.38 -5.13 9.79
C GLN A 17 8.53 -3.89 9.51
N GLU A 18 9.15 -2.75 9.19
CA GLU A 18 8.43 -1.51 8.86
C GLU A 18 7.80 -1.64 7.47
N LEU A 19 8.56 -2.15 6.50
CA LEU A 19 8.04 -2.49 5.18
C LEU A 19 6.93 -3.53 5.26
N LYS A 20 7.10 -4.55 6.12
CA LYS A 20 6.06 -5.55 6.37
C LYS A 20 4.75 -4.89 6.82
N LYS A 21 4.81 -4.05 7.86
CA LYS A 21 3.62 -3.35 8.38
C LYS A 21 2.97 -2.47 7.30
N LEU A 22 3.77 -1.73 6.54
CA LEU A 22 3.25 -0.88 5.46
C LEU A 22 2.60 -1.69 4.35
N TRP A 23 3.13 -2.88 4.05
CA TRP A 23 2.56 -3.79 3.07
C TRP A 23 1.24 -4.41 3.56
N GLU A 24 1.17 -4.84 4.82
CA GLU A 24 -0.07 -5.31 5.44
C GLU A 24 -1.13 -4.20 5.44
N GLU A 25 -0.77 -2.98 5.84
CA GLU A 25 -1.65 -1.82 5.81
C GLU A 25 -2.13 -1.50 4.37
N HIS A 26 -1.26 -1.68 3.37
CA HIS A 26 -1.64 -1.53 1.97
C HIS A 26 -2.70 -2.55 1.53
N LEU A 27 -2.55 -3.82 1.92
CA LEU A 27 -3.51 -4.88 1.62
C LEU A 27 -4.85 -4.63 2.31
N GLU A 28 -4.83 -4.27 3.59
CA GLU A 28 -6.05 -3.93 4.35
C GLU A 28 -6.80 -2.75 3.73
N LEU A 29 -6.09 -1.71 3.30
CA LEU A 29 -6.69 -0.56 2.63
C LEU A 29 -7.27 -0.94 1.27
N GLU A 30 -6.61 -1.83 0.52
CA GLU A 30 -7.10 -2.33 -0.76
C GLU A 30 -8.38 -3.16 -0.59
N GLU A 31 -8.41 -4.07 0.39
CA GLU A 31 -9.60 -4.85 0.73
C GLU A 31 -10.78 -3.95 1.12
N LYS A 32 -10.57 -2.99 2.02
CA LYS A 32 -11.61 -2.03 2.42
C LYS A 32 -12.14 -1.22 1.24
N ILE A 33 -11.25 -0.71 0.38
CA ILE A 33 -11.66 0.02 -0.83
C ILE A 33 -12.46 -0.90 -1.77
N GLU A 34 -12.07 -2.17 -1.89
CA GLU A 34 -12.79 -3.15 -2.69
C GLU A 34 -14.18 -3.47 -2.12
N GLU A 35 -14.32 -3.59 -0.79
CA GLU A 35 -15.63 -3.72 -0.15
C GLU A 35 -16.55 -2.54 -0.49
N TYR A 36 -16.04 -1.31 -0.44
CA TYR A 36 -16.80 -0.14 -0.89
C TYR A 36 -17.07 -0.15 -2.40
N ASN A 37 -16.20 -0.70 -3.23
CA ASN A 37 -16.45 -0.84 -4.68
C ASN A 37 -17.49 -1.91 -5.01
N LYS A 38 -17.61 -2.96 -4.18
CA LYS A 38 -18.62 -4.02 -4.35
C LYS A 38 -20.03 -3.53 -4.00
N ARG A 39 -20.16 -2.48 -3.19
CA ARG A 39 -21.44 -1.86 -2.88
C ARG A 39 -21.97 -1.10 -4.11
N VAL A 40 -23.17 -1.45 -4.54
CA VAL A 40 -23.84 -0.84 -5.72
C VAL A 40 -24.20 0.64 -5.46
N TYR A 41 -24.47 0.98 -4.20
CA TYR A 41 -24.72 2.35 -3.76
C TYR A 41 -23.89 2.64 -2.51
N LEU A 42 -23.21 3.77 -2.52
CA LEU A 42 -22.47 4.30 -1.37
C LEU A 42 -23.19 5.55 -0.88
N THR A 43 -23.33 5.67 0.43
CA THR A 43 -23.78 6.91 1.06
C THR A 43 -22.68 7.99 0.95
N PRO A 44 -23.02 9.28 1.12
CA PRO A 44 -22.03 10.37 1.07
C PRO A 44 -20.88 10.18 2.06
N GLU A 45 -21.17 9.60 3.23
CA GLU A 45 -20.17 9.28 4.26
C GLU A 45 -19.22 8.18 3.80
N GLU A 46 -19.74 7.14 3.14
CA GLU A 46 -18.93 6.05 2.59
C GLU A 46 -18.08 6.51 1.39
N GLU A 47 -18.59 7.42 0.55
CA GLU A 47 -17.78 8.03 -0.51
C GLU A 47 -16.62 8.85 0.05
N LEU A 48 -16.86 9.61 1.12
CA LEU A 48 -15.82 10.34 1.84
C LEU A 48 -14.78 9.39 2.42
N GLU A 49 -15.22 8.31 3.09
CA GLU A 49 -14.31 7.32 3.67
C GLU A 49 -13.52 6.59 2.58
N LYS A 50 -14.15 6.18 1.47
CA LYS A 50 -13.47 5.60 0.31
C LYS A 50 -12.41 6.55 -0.26
N ASN A 51 -12.71 7.85 -0.37
CA ASN A 51 -11.73 8.83 -0.82
C ASN A 51 -10.59 9.01 0.18
N ARG A 52 -10.88 8.97 1.48
CA ARG A 52 -9.88 8.99 2.54
C ARG A 52 -8.96 7.77 2.45
N LEU A 53 -9.53 6.57 2.31
CA LEU A 53 -8.79 5.32 2.15
C LEU A 53 -7.89 5.36 0.89
N LYS A 54 -8.39 5.89 -0.24
CA LYS A 54 -7.56 6.10 -1.43
C LYS A 54 -6.36 7.01 -1.17
N LYS A 55 -6.55 8.10 -0.41
CA LYS A 55 -5.44 9.00 -0.02
C LYS A 55 -4.45 8.31 0.90
N ILE A 56 -4.92 7.57 1.89
CA ILE A 56 -4.04 6.80 2.79
C ILE A 56 -3.26 5.75 1.99
N LYS A 57 -3.92 5.04 1.07
CA LYS A 57 -3.28 4.06 0.18
C LYS A 57 -2.18 4.70 -0.67
N LEU A 58 -2.41 5.91 -1.18
CA LEU A 58 -1.39 6.66 -1.92
C LEU A 58 -0.18 6.97 -1.02
N ALA A 59 -0.42 7.52 0.18
CA ALA A 59 0.65 7.81 1.13
C ALA A 59 1.41 6.56 1.59
N GLY A 60 0.71 5.43 1.79
CA GLY A 60 1.33 4.14 2.11
C GLY A 60 2.23 3.65 0.98
N LYS A 61 1.77 3.77 -0.28
CA LYS A 61 2.60 3.49 -1.45
C LYS A 61 3.85 4.38 -1.48
N ASP A 62 3.73 5.69 -1.26
CA ASP A 62 4.87 6.61 -1.21
C ASP A 62 5.90 6.20 -0.14
N LYS A 63 5.45 5.79 1.04
CA LYS A 63 6.33 5.26 2.11
C LYS A 63 7.04 3.98 1.68
N ILE A 64 6.31 3.03 1.09
CA ILE A 64 6.89 1.79 0.56
C ILE A 64 7.97 2.12 -0.47
N LEU A 65 7.68 3.01 -1.43
CA LEU A 65 8.65 3.44 -2.45
C LEU A 65 9.88 4.08 -1.85
N ALA A 66 9.73 4.91 -0.82
CA ALA A 66 10.86 5.52 -0.12
C ALA A 66 11.77 4.46 0.53
N ILE A 67 11.19 3.44 1.17
CA ILE A 67 11.93 2.32 1.75
C ILE A 67 12.62 1.52 0.65
N LEU A 68 11.90 1.13 -0.41
CA LEU A 68 12.46 0.40 -1.54
C LEU A 68 13.62 1.18 -2.19
N LYS A 69 13.50 2.50 -2.33
CA LYS A 69 14.56 3.36 -2.88
C LYS A 69 15.79 3.39 -1.98
N LYS A 70 15.60 3.41 -0.65
CA LYS A 70 16.70 3.30 0.31
C LYS A 70 17.42 1.96 0.16
N TYR A 71 16.68 0.86 0.08
CA TYR A 71 17.26 -0.48 -0.11
C TYR A 71 17.94 -0.66 -1.46
N LYS A 72 17.37 -0.13 -2.55
CA LYS A 72 18.01 -0.14 -3.87
C LYS A 72 19.36 0.56 -3.83
N ARG A 73 19.41 1.74 -3.19
CA ARG A 73 20.66 2.48 -2.99
C ARG A 73 21.67 1.72 -2.12
N GLU A 74 21.22 1.04 -1.07
CA GLU A 74 22.08 0.26 -0.18
C GLU A 74 22.60 -1.03 -0.83
N MET A 75 21.79 -1.70 -1.65
CA MET A 75 22.19 -2.87 -2.42
C MET A 75 22.96 -2.52 -3.71
N GLY A 76 23.06 -1.23 -4.07
CA GLY A 76 23.78 -0.77 -5.26
C GLY A 76 23.13 -1.14 -6.59
N ILE A 77 21.80 -1.31 -6.62
CA ILE A 77 21.00 -1.70 -7.80
C ILE A 77 20.15 -0.55 -8.31
#